data_AF-A0A1S3HPF4-F1
#
_entry.id   AF-A0A1S3HPF4-F1
#
_cell.length_a   1.000
_cell.length_b   1.000
_cell.length_c   1.000
_cell.angle_alpha   90.00
_cell.angle_beta   90.00
_cell.angle_gamma   90.00
#
_symmetry.space_group_name_H-M   'P 1'
#
loop_
_entity.id
_entity.type
_entity.pdbx_description
1 polymer ?
#
loop_
_entity_poly.entity_id
_entity_poly.type
_entity_poly.pdbx_seq_one_letter_code
_entity_poly.pdbx_strand_id
1 'polypeptide(L)'
;MSLLEQLKNVKLKSSGVERDFSGPKTTGFLSQGEIDKYQNSVLDVNTEQWYAILRDVTFETIYCPIYYDEAQLFVKVYEKVYKDVDSSEIASRNWRDALGAEDLKLVQDMSDRLQEQMLTYTQDGGSAFVKTSSRSAKDAPLYQEKIKQLYLEKLHSHPKELHCDENLQITCLLEAAFEAMKVTDAGTVLDMFMRSERIFQDMLLATEKKDRFHENFVIRQYHHIDVDMEFRGFVFNNRLTALSQYNYLIYSKRLVKQKEHVLNLITEFYNQEVLPRLKTAKFEKDFIIDFALTDEGKRIWVIEINPFMETTDGALFDWNKERSILEGGEAEDMTFRLTTRPKPGAKVMLPVGARQLLQETSSTSSV
;
A
#
# COMPACT_ATOMS: atom_id res chain seq x y z
N MET A 1 -25.41 5.69 2.95
CA MET A 1 -25.58 5.13 1.59
C MET A 1 -24.95 3.75 1.58
N SER A 2 -25.57 2.76 0.96
CA SER A 2 -24.98 1.40 0.82
C SER A 2 -23.78 1.39 -0.16
N LEU A 3 -22.85 0.41 -0.13
CA LEU A 3 -21.85 0.23 -1.22
C LEU A 3 -22.54 0.33 -2.56
N LEU A 4 -23.68 -0.34 -2.69
CA LEU A 4 -24.43 -0.42 -3.93
C LEU A 4 -24.78 0.97 -4.47
N GLU A 5 -25.10 1.94 -3.60
CA GLU A 5 -25.35 3.33 -3.99
C GLU A 5 -24.07 4.10 -4.31
N GLN A 6 -22.95 3.79 -3.65
CA GLN A 6 -21.66 4.42 -3.92
C GLN A 6 -21.01 3.88 -5.21
N LEU A 7 -21.02 2.57 -5.41
CA LEU A 7 -20.55 1.87 -6.62
C LEU A 7 -21.38 2.22 -7.86
N LYS A 8 -22.67 2.57 -7.69
CA LYS A 8 -23.55 2.98 -8.80
C LYS A 8 -23.49 4.48 -9.13
N ASN A 9 -23.14 5.36 -8.19
CA ASN A 9 -23.24 6.81 -8.37
C ASN A 9 -21.92 7.54 -8.64
N VAL A 10 -20.79 6.84 -8.77
CA VAL A 10 -19.57 7.47 -9.30
C VAL A 10 -19.72 7.61 -10.82
N LYS A 11 -20.28 8.75 -11.24
CA LYS A 11 -20.16 9.21 -12.63
C LYS A 11 -18.68 9.33 -12.96
N LEU A 12 -18.27 8.79 -14.11
CA LEU A 12 -16.99 9.10 -14.75
C LEU A 12 -16.76 10.62 -14.70
N LYS A 13 -15.90 11.10 -13.79
CA LYS A 13 -15.28 12.41 -13.98
C LYS A 13 -14.34 12.24 -15.18
N SER A 14 -14.82 12.65 -16.34
CA SER A 14 -13.97 12.92 -17.48
C SER A 14 -13.18 14.20 -17.21
N SER A 15 -12.06 14.14 -16.51
CA SER A 15 -11.05 15.20 -16.55
C SER A 15 -9.78 14.81 -15.81
N GLY A 16 -8.69 14.71 -16.56
CA GLY A 16 -7.32 14.80 -16.04
C GLY A 16 -6.74 13.47 -15.59
N VAL A 17 -5.46 13.30 -15.90
CA VAL A 17 -4.61 12.18 -15.48
C VAL A 17 -4.51 12.20 -13.95
N GLU A 18 -5.48 11.59 -13.27
CA GLU A 18 -5.40 11.24 -11.85
C GLU A 18 -5.52 9.73 -11.77
N ARG A 19 -4.39 9.08 -11.56
CA ARG A 19 -4.34 7.66 -11.26
C ARG A 19 -3.62 7.54 -9.93
N ASP A 20 -4.37 7.46 -8.84
CA ASP A 20 -3.90 6.68 -7.70
C ASP A 20 -3.99 5.22 -8.13
N PHE A 21 -2.84 4.58 -8.30
CA PHE A 21 -2.77 3.24 -8.85
C PHE A 21 -2.94 2.17 -7.78
N SER A 22 -2.84 2.55 -6.51
CA SER A 22 -2.85 1.62 -5.40
C SER A 22 -4.25 1.39 -4.81
N GLY A 23 -5.20 2.29 -5.09
CA GLY A 23 -6.61 2.18 -4.70
C GLY A 23 -7.33 1.00 -5.39
N PRO A 24 -8.33 0.36 -4.76
CA PRO A 24 -9.15 -0.64 -5.42
C PRO A 24 -9.99 0.07 -6.48
N LYS A 25 -9.98 -0.41 -7.71
CA LYS A 25 -10.93 0.07 -8.73
C LYS A 25 -12.33 -0.42 -8.37
N THR A 26 -13.11 0.42 -7.70
CA THR A 26 -14.47 0.06 -7.25
C THR A 26 -15.55 0.26 -8.34
N THR A 27 -15.20 0.76 -9.52
CA THR A 27 -16.17 0.99 -10.60
C THR A 27 -16.39 -0.28 -11.43
N GLY A 28 -17.64 -0.75 -11.56
CA GLY A 28 -18.02 -1.73 -12.59
C GLY A 28 -18.76 -2.98 -12.14
N PHE A 29 -19.15 -3.12 -10.87
CA PHE A 29 -19.94 -4.27 -10.42
C PHE A 29 -21.37 -4.22 -10.98
N LEU A 30 -21.79 -5.29 -11.67
CA LEU A 30 -23.09 -5.36 -12.37
C LEU A 30 -24.15 -6.06 -11.51
N SER A 31 -23.76 -6.74 -10.42
CA SER A 31 -24.65 -7.52 -9.56
C SER A 31 -24.16 -7.62 -8.10
N GLN A 32 -25.07 -7.94 -7.18
CA GLN A 32 -24.72 -8.21 -5.77
C GLN A 32 -23.79 -9.42 -5.62
N GLY A 33 -23.94 -10.45 -6.47
CA GLY A 33 -23.08 -11.62 -6.43
C GLY A 33 -21.62 -11.33 -6.81
N GLU A 34 -21.38 -10.39 -7.74
CA GLU A 34 -20.03 -9.96 -8.08
C GLU A 34 -19.38 -9.14 -6.95
N ILE A 35 -20.17 -8.30 -6.27
CA ILE A 35 -19.74 -7.57 -5.07
C ILE A 35 -19.37 -8.56 -3.96
N ASP A 36 -20.22 -9.55 -3.71
CA ASP A 36 -19.97 -10.56 -2.69
C ASP A 36 -18.70 -11.36 -3.00
N LYS A 37 -18.50 -11.76 -4.27
CA LYS A 37 -17.29 -12.45 -4.71
C LYS A 37 -16.04 -11.58 -4.50
N TYR A 38 -16.11 -10.32 -4.91
CA TYR A 38 -15.01 -9.36 -4.73
C TYR A 38 -14.65 -9.18 -3.25
N GLN A 39 -15.64 -8.92 -2.39
CA GLN A 39 -15.44 -8.76 -0.95
C GLN A 39 -14.83 -10.01 -0.34
N ASN A 40 -15.34 -11.19 -0.68
CA ASN A 40 -14.78 -12.44 -0.19
C ASN A 40 -13.31 -12.61 -0.63
N SER A 41 -13.00 -12.40 -1.91
CA SER A 41 -11.62 -12.52 -2.41
C SER A 41 -10.64 -11.57 -1.73
N VAL A 42 -11.07 -10.35 -1.35
CA VAL A 42 -10.25 -9.42 -0.58
C VAL A 42 -9.99 -9.97 0.84
N LEU A 43 -11.04 -10.42 1.52
CA LEU A 43 -10.93 -10.93 2.90
C LEU A 43 -10.15 -12.25 2.98
N ASP A 44 -10.22 -13.09 1.93
CA ASP A 44 -9.55 -14.40 1.86
C ASP A 44 -8.01 -14.28 1.76
N VAL A 45 -7.49 -13.06 1.51
CA VAL A 45 -6.05 -12.78 1.45
C VAL A 45 -5.58 -11.76 2.50
N ASN A 46 -6.45 -11.42 3.46
CA ASN A 46 -6.05 -10.62 4.63
C ASN A 46 -4.84 -11.27 5.34
N THR A 47 -4.02 -10.44 5.99
CA THR A 47 -2.75 -10.86 6.60
C THR A 47 -2.88 -12.10 7.50
N GLU A 48 -3.98 -12.22 8.23
CA GLU A 48 -4.31 -13.32 9.13
C GLU A 48 -4.48 -14.66 8.41
N GLN A 49 -4.85 -14.64 7.12
CA GLN A 49 -5.05 -15.85 6.30
C GLN A 49 -3.73 -16.49 5.87
N TRP A 50 -2.65 -15.71 5.76
CA TRP A 50 -1.38 -16.20 5.21
C TRP A 50 -0.17 -16.03 6.13
N TYR A 51 -0.22 -15.16 7.15
CA TYR A 51 0.92 -14.90 8.03
C TYR A 51 1.43 -16.17 8.70
N ALA A 52 0.55 -16.97 9.31
CA ALA A 52 0.97 -18.21 9.99
C ALA A 52 1.62 -19.21 9.01
N ILE A 53 1.20 -19.22 7.75
CA ILE A 53 1.73 -20.10 6.69
C ILE A 53 3.14 -19.65 6.27
N LEU A 54 3.37 -18.33 6.22
CA LEU A 54 4.59 -17.71 5.68
C LEU A 54 5.45 -17.00 6.74
N ARG A 55 5.23 -17.29 8.03
CA ARG A 55 5.87 -16.60 9.17
C ARG A 55 7.39 -16.54 9.12
N ASP A 56 8.04 -17.55 8.53
CA ASP A 56 9.50 -17.64 8.46
C ASP A 56 10.10 -16.78 7.33
N VAL A 57 9.25 -16.33 6.40
CA VAL A 57 9.63 -15.64 5.17
C VAL A 57 8.90 -14.31 5.00
N THR A 58 8.25 -13.82 6.05
CA THR A 58 7.66 -12.48 6.16
C THR A 58 8.14 -11.84 7.46
N PHE A 59 7.87 -10.54 7.62
CA PHE A 59 8.26 -9.84 8.84
C PHE A 59 7.41 -10.30 10.03
N GLU A 60 8.05 -10.41 11.19
CA GLU A 60 7.37 -10.70 12.45
C GLU A 60 6.23 -9.70 12.66
N THR A 61 5.07 -10.24 12.99
CA THR A 61 3.80 -9.51 13.06
C THR A 61 3.09 -9.83 14.36
N ILE A 62 2.59 -8.80 15.02
CA ILE A 62 1.58 -8.90 16.09
C ILE A 62 0.30 -8.18 15.64
N TYR A 63 -0.81 -8.55 16.26
CA TYR A 63 -2.13 -8.01 15.94
C TYR A 63 -2.71 -7.23 17.10
N CYS A 64 -3.36 -6.11 16.82
CA CYS A 64 -4.29 -5.46 17.72
C CYS A 64 -5.67 -5.41 17.04
N PRO A 65 -6.73 -5.96 17.64
CA PRO A 65 -8.04 -6.00 16.99
C PRO A 65 -8.61 -4.60 16.76
N ILE A 66 -9.19 -4.42 15.57
CA ILE A 66 -10.09 -3.31 15.25
C ILE A 66 -11.50 -3.85 15.42
N TYR A 67 -12.26 -3.26 16.34
CA TYR A 67 -13.65 -3.65 16.56
C TYR A 67 -14.59 -3.05 15.52
N TYR A 68 -15.79 -3.63 15.39
CA TYR A 68 -16.72 -3.25 14.33
C TYR A 68 -17.16 -1.78 14.43
N ASP A 69 -17.42 -1.29 15.64
CA ASP A 69 -17.74 0.11 15.92
C ASP A 69 -16.55 1.06 15.62
N GLU A 70 -15.32 0.63 15.90
CA GLU A 70 -14.10 1.35 15.53
C GLU A 70 -13.91 1.42 14.00
N ALA A 71 -14.18 0.32 13.28
CA ALA A 71 -14.22 0.31 11.82
C ALA A 71 -15.28 1.26 11.26
N GLN A 72 -16.48 1.26 11.84
CA GLN A 72 -17.52 2.22 11.49
C GLN A 72 -17.11 3.68 11.81
N LEU A 73 -16.31 3.89 12.84
CA LEU A 73 -15.78 5.20 13.17
C LEU A 73 -14.81 5.71 12.09
N PHE A 74 -13.90 4.88 11.58
CA PHE A 74 -13.03 5.26 10.44
C PHE A 74 -13.87 5.68 9.22
N VAL A 75 -14.91 4.90 8.89
CA VAL A 75 -15.84 5.22 7.80
C VAL A 75 -16.52 6.57 8.04
N LYS A 76 -17.12 6.74 9.22
CA LYS A 76 -17.83 7.96 9.63
C LYS A 76 -16.94 9.20 9.56
N VAL A 77 -15.71 9.12 10.07
CA VAL A 77 -14.74 10.22 10.05
C VAL A 77 -14.40 10.59 8.63
N TYR A 78 -14.03 9.62 7.79
CA TYR A 78 -13.62 9.89 6.43
C TYR A 78 -14.76 10.51 5.60
N GLU A 79 -15.98 9.96 5.71
CA GLU A 79 -17.14 10.51 5.01
C GLU A 79 -17.47 11.95 5.43
N LYS A 80 -17.35 12.26 6.72
CA LYS A 80 -17.70 13.57 7.26
C LYS A 80 -16.62 14.62 7.01
N VAL A 81 -15.35 14.23 6.98
CA VAL A 81 -14.22 15.16 7.02
C VAL A 81 -13.46 15.22 5.70
N TYR A 82 -13.36 14.12 4.94
CA TYR A 82 -12.38 13.99 3.84
C TYR A 82 -12.98 13.64 2.47
N LYS A 83 -14.14 12.96 2.39
CA LYS A 83 -14.71 12.40 1.15
C LYS A 83 -14.84 13.38 -0.04
N ASP A 84 -15.22 14.62 0.24
CA ASP A 84 -15.42 15.66 -0.80
C ASP A 84 -14.41 16.81 -0.66
N VAL A 85 -13.29 16.58 0.03
CA VAL A 85 -12.25 17.58 0.29
C VAL A 85 -11.12 17.43 -0.71
N ASP A 86 -10.62 18.55 -1.22
CA ASP A 86 -9.43 18.55 -2.09
C ASP A 86 -8.21 18.05 -1.32
N SER A 87 -7.36 17.26 -1.97
CA SER A 87 -6.17 16.67 -1.33
C SER A 87 -5.22 17.70 -0.69
N SER A 88 -5.22 18.94 -1.18
CA SER A 88 -4.42 20.05 -0.62
C SER A 88 -4.93 20.56 0.74
N GLU A 89 -6.20 20.30 1.07
CA GLU A 89 -6.81 20.71 2.33
C GLU A 89 -6.80 19.58 3.38
N ILE A 90 -6.52 18.33 2.99
CA ILE A 90 -6.59 17.19 3.91
C ILE A 90 -5.64 17.39 5.11
N ALA A 91 -4.43 17.90 4.88
CA ALA A 91 -3.43 18.11 5.92
C ALA A 91 -3.88 19.11 7.00
N SER A 92 -4.63 20.16 6.64
CA SER A 92 -5.03 21.22 7.58
C SER A 92 -6.30 20.90 8.38
N ARG A 93 -7.02 19.83 8.02
CA ARG A 93 -8.25 19.41 8.71
C ARG A 93 -7.89 18.64 9.98
N ASN A 94 -8.64 18.87 11.06
CA ASN A 94 -8.57 18.06 12.28
C ASN A 94 -9.84 17.22 12.40
N TRP A 95 -9.71 15.91 12.23
CA TRP A 95 -10.85 14.99 12.30
C TRP A 95 -11.46 14.90 13.70
N ARG A 96 -10.72 15.24 14.75
CA ARG A 96 -11.22 15.20 16.13
C ARG A 96 -12.35 16.21 16.36
N ASP A 97 -12.33 17.32 15.65
CA ASP A 97 -13.37 18.36 15.74
C ASP A 97 -14.74 17.86 15.23
N ALA A 98 -14.74 16.77 14.46
CA ALA A 98 -15.96 16.15 13.94
C ALA A 98 -16.60 15.13 14.90
N LEU A 99 -15.98 14.84 16.05
CA LEU A 99 -16.34 13.75 16.94
C LEU A 99 -17.06 14.21 18.22
N GLY A 100 -18.02 13.41 18.68
CA GLY A 100 -18.66 13.57 19.98
C GLY A 100 -17.88 12.91 21.11
N ALA A 101 -18.33 13.07 22.36
CA ALA A 101 -17.66 12.51 23.53
C ALA A 101 -17.55 10.96 23.49
N GLU A 102 -18.58 10.28 22.99
CA GLU A 102 -18.57 8.81 22.84
C GLU A 102 -17.55 8.36 21.80
N ASP A 103 -17.51 9.02 20.63
CA ASP A 103 -16.53 8.73 19.59
C ASP A 103 -15.10 8.97 20.10
N LEU A 104 -14.87 10.08 20.82
CA LEU A 104 -13.56 10.40 21.40
C LEU A 104 -13.13 9.37 22.45
N LYS A 105 -14.08 8.83 23.22
CA LYS A 105 -13.80 7.73 24.15
C LYS A 105 -13.40 6.46 23.40
N LEU A 106 -14.10 6.12 22.31
CA LEU A 106 -13.76 4.98 21.46
C LEU A 106 -12.36 5.12 20.84
N VAL A 107 -12.00 6.32 20.36
CA VAL A 107 -10.65 6.64 19.88
C VAL A 107 -9.62 6.43 20.96
N GLN A 108 -9.88 6.88 22.19
CA GLN A 108 -8.95 6.73 23.30
C GLN A 108 -8.75 5.26 23.65
N ASP A 109 -9.82 4.49 23.76
CA ASP A 109 -9.76 3.05 24.10
C ASP A 109 -9.04 2.25 23.02
N MET A 110 -9.26 2.58 21.74
CA MET A 110 -8.52 2.04 20.60
C MET A 110 -7.03 2.42 20.64
N SER A 111 -6.74 3.70 20.93
CA SER A 111 -5.36 4.22 21.01
C SER A 111 -4.57 3.56 22.13
N ASP A 112 -5.15 3.40 23.32
CA ASP A 112 -4.49 2.79 24.46
C ASP A 112 -4.14 1.32 24.17
N ARG A 113 -5.10 0.57 23.61
CA ARG A 113 -4.92 -0.84 23.25
C ARG A 113 -3.88 -1.01 22.14
N LEU A 114 -3.90 -0.16 21.12
CA LEU A 114 -2.91 -0.18 20.05
C LEU A 114 -1.52 0.19 20.60
N GLN A 115 -1.43 1.21 21.44
CA GLN A 115 -0.16 1.66 22.03
C GLN A 115 0.48 0.55 22.86
N GLU A 116 -0.30 -0.18 23.65
CA GLU A 116 0.17 -1.31 24.45
C GLU A 116 0.85 -2.37 23.56
N GLN A 117 0.23 -2.73 22.43
CA GLN A 117 0.83 -3.69 21.49
C GLN A 117 2.08 -3.13 20.80
N MET A 118 2.03 -1.87 20.37
CA MET A 118 3.15 -1.20 19.68
C MET A 118 4.43 -1.15 20.53
N LEU A 119 4.33 -1.13 21.86
CA LEU A 119 5.49 -1.15 22.75
C LEU A 119 6.44 -2.32 22.48
N THR A 120 5.94 -3.44 21.94
CA THR A 120 6.77 -4.57 21.48
C THR A 120 7.89 -4.15 20.52
N TYR A 121 7.66 -3.14 19.68
CA TYR A 121 8.62 -2.67 18.68
C TYR A 121 9.10 -1.23 18.90
N THR A 122 8.42 -0.45 19.74
CA THR A 122 8.73 0.98 19.96
C THR A 122 9.48 1.27 21.25
N GLN A 123 9.69 0.27 22.12
CA GLN A 123 10.59 0.38 23.27
C GLN A 123 12.05 0.59 22.84
N ASP A 124 12.87 1.14 23.74
CA ASP A 124 14.31 1.34 23.58
C ASP A 124 14.76 2.06 22.29
N GLY A 125 13.94 3.03 21.83
CA GLY A 125 14.21 3.79 20.61
C GLY A 125 13.85 3.05 19.32
N GLY A 126 13.15 1.93 19.44
CA GLY A 126 12.58 1.19 18.31
C GLY A 126 11.46 1.94 17.60
N SER A 127 10.97 1.34 16.51
CA SER A 127 9.89 1.91 15.70
C SER A 127 9.09 0.80 15.03
N ALA A 128 7.81 1.08 14.81
CA ALA A 128 6.90 0.16 14.15
C ALA A 128 6.51 0.66 12.74
N PHE A 129 6.01 -0.28 11.95
CA PHE A 129 5.20 -0.06 10.78
C PHE A 129 3.82 -0.67 11.06
N VAL A 130 2.74 0.09 10.82
CA VAL A 130 1.37 -0.38 11.10
C VAL A 130 0.51 -0.27 9.85
N LYS A 131 -0.20 -1.35 9.52
CA LYS A 131 -1.19 -1.43 8.43
C LYS A 131 -2.49 -2.07 8.93
N THR A 132 -3.54 -2.09 8.12
CA THR A 132 -4.72 -2.94 8.39
C THR A 132 -4.47 -4.38 7.94
N SER A 133 -5.43 -5.28 8.15
CA SER A 133 -5.35 -6.67 7.69
C SER A 133 -5.11 -6.77 6.17
N SER A 134 -5.72 -5.88 5.40
CA SER A 134 -5.62 -5.76 3.95
C SER A 134 -4.34 -5.04 3.52
N ARG A 135 -4.22 -3.71 3.76
CA ARG A 135 -3.17 -2.85 3.18
C ARG A 135 -2.74 -1.71 4.09
N SER A 136 -1.65 -1.04 3.71
CA SER A 136 -1.13 0.13 4.42
C SER A 136 -1.75 1.45 3.94
N ALA A 137 -1.78 2.45 4.82
CA ALA A 137 -2.21 3.82 4.56
C ALA A 137 -1.15 4.61 3.77
N LYS A 138 -0.69 4.10 2.62
CA LYS A 138 0.42 4.67 1.81
C LYS A 138 0.13 6.07 1.26
N ASP A 139 -1.12 6.50 1.23
CA ASP A 139 -1.58 7.84 0.86
C ASP A 139 -1.44 8.86 2.00
N ALA A 140 -1.63 8.42 3.26
CA ALA A 140 -1.60 9.28 4.43
C ALA A 140 -0.29 10.08 4.65
N PRO A 141 0.92 9.55 4.37
CA PRO A 141 2.17 10.30 4.46
C PRO A 141 2.16 11.68 3.79
N LEU A 142 1.46 11.83 2.66
CA LEU A 142 1.40 13.09 1.92
C LEU A 142 0.66 14.20 2.67
N TYR A 143 -0.13 13.84 3.68
CA TYR A 143 -0.91 14.77 4.49
C TYR A 143 -0.28 15.08 5.84
N GLN A 144 0.89 14.52 6.14
CA GLN A 144 1.60 14.76 7.39
C GLN A 144 2.48 16.01 7.30
N GLU A 145 2.56 16.79 8.38
CA GLU A 145 3.41 17.99 8.42
C GLU A 145 4.90 17.69 8.14
N LYS A 146 5.39 16.54 8.59
CA LYS A 146 6.81 16.15 8.45
C LYS A 146 7.25 15.77 7.04
N ILE A 147 6.33 15.51 6.11
CA ILE A 147 6.68 14.95 4.78
C ILE A 147 7.57 15.90 3.97
N LYS A 148 7.34 17.21 4.07
CA LYS A 148 8.15 18.23 3.40
C LYS A 148 9.58 18.24 3.91
N GLN A 149 9.75 18.14 5.22
CA GLN A 149 11.07 18.07 5.84
C GLN A 149 11.81 16.80 5.41
N LEU A 150 11.17 15.64 5.52
CA LEU A 150 11.76 14.35 5.13
C LEU A 150 12.18 14.36 3.64
N TYR A 151 11.32 14.89 2.76
CA TYR A 151 11.64 15.01 1.34
C TYR A 151 12.87 15.89 1.10
N LEU A 152 12.95 17.06 1.75
CA LEU A 152 14.09 17.96 1.63
C LEU A 152 15.38 17.31 2.18
N GLU A 153 15.31 16.56 3.28
CA GLU A 153 16.45 15.81 3.81
C GLU A 153 16.97 14.77 2.81
N LYS A 154 16.08 13.99 2.19
CA LYS A 154 16.46 13.03 1.12
C LYS A 154 17.04 13.74 -0.09
N LEU A 155 16.42 14.83 -0.55
CA LEU A 155 16.90 15.58 -1.70
C LEU A 155 18.28 16.21 -1.45
N HIS A 156 18.48 16.83 -0.29
CA HIS A 156 19.74 17.49 0.08
C HIS A 156 20.87 16.51 0.37
N SER A 157 20.59 15.21 0.56
CA SER A 157 21.61 14.16 0.60
C SER A 157 22.29 13.91 -0.76
N HIS A 158 21.71 14.46 -1.85
CA HIS A 158 22.24 14.37 -3.20
C HIS A 158 22.86 15.71 -3.68
N PRO A 159 23.82 15.67 -4.62
CA PRO A 159 24.39 16.88 -5.22
C PRO A 159 23.33 17.82 -5.82
N LYS A 160 23.49 19.13 -5.60
CA LYS A 160 22.51 20.16 -6.00
C LYS A 160 22.20 20.16 -7.49
N GLU A 161 23.17 19.83 -8.33
CA GLU A 161 23.02 19.72 -9.78
C GLU A 161 22.02 18.64 -10.22
N LEU A 162 21.74 17.66 -9.35
CA LEU A 162 20.75 16.61 -9.60
C LEU A 162 19.35 16.98 -9.10
N HIS A 163 19.17 18.08 -8.34
CA HIS A 163 17.87 18.41 -7.74
C HIS A 163 16.78 18.72 -8.76
N CYS A 164 17.15 19.04 -10.01
CA CYS A 164 16.20 19.22 -11.11
C CYS A 164 15.82 17.90 -11.82
N ASP A 165 16.50 16.78 -11.52
CA ASP A 165 16.22 15.47 -12.10
C ASP A 165 14.89 14.93 -11.55
N GLU A 166 13.93 14.76 -12.45
CA GLU A 166 12.58 14.31 -12.11
C GLU A 166 12.57 12.92 -11.45
N ASN A 167 13.44 12.01 -11.91
CA ASN A 167 13.51 10.67 -11.35
C ASN A 167 14.02 10.69 -9.91
N LEU A 168 15.04 11.50 -9.62
CA LEU A 168 15.57 11.71 -8.28
C LEU A 168 14.51 12.30 -7.35
N GLN A 169 13.80 13.35 -7.80
CA GLN A 169 12.75 13.98 -7.00
C GLN A 169 11.64 12.98 -6.63
N ILE A 170 11.19 12.16 -7.58
CA ILE A 170 10.19 11.11 -7.29
C ILE A 170 10.77 10.06 -6.35
N THR A 171 12.03 9.65 -6.53
CA THR A 171 12.71 8.69 -5.65
C THR A 171 12.76 9.20 -4.21
N CYS A 172 13.23 10.44 -4.00
CA CYS A 172 13.30 11.08 -2.69
C CYS A 172 11.92 11.21 -2.04
N LEU A 173 10.88 11.50 -2.84
CA LEU A 173 9.51 11.58 -2.35
C LEU A 173 9.00 10.21 -1.86
N LEU A 174 9.25 9.14 -2.61
CA LEU A 174 8.86 7.79 -2.20
C LEU A 174 9.61 7.34 -0.94
N GLU A 175 10.91 7.65 -0.85
CA GLU A 175 11.71 7.38 0.36
C GLU A 175 11.19 8.14 1.57
N ALA A 176 10.88 9.42 1.41
CA ALA A 176 10.31 10.25 2.46
C ALA A 176 8.92 9.77 2.90
N ALA A 177 8.07 9.36 1.94
CA ALA A 177 6.76 8.79 2.24
C ALA A 177 6.86 7.46 2.99
N PHE A 178 7.81 6.60 2.62
CA PHE A 178 8.08 5.36 3.34
C PHE A 178 8.57 5.62 4.77
N GLU A 179 9.52 6.55 4.92
CA GLU A 179 10.01 6.95 6.24
C GLU A 179 8.94 7.65 7.11
N ALA A 180 7.99 8.36 6.50
CA ALA A 180 6.88 8.94 7.24
C ALA A 180 5.95 7.88 7.86
N MET A 181 5.92 6.65 7.32
CA MET A 181 5.18 5.51 7.89
C MET A 181 5.94 4.82 9.05
N LYS A 182 7.17 5.25 9.36
CA LYS A 182 7.85 4.89 10.61
C LYS A 182 7.16 5.60 11.77
N VAL A 183 6.54 4.81 12.66
CA VAL A 183 5.73 5.31 13.78
C VAL A 183 6.25 4.82 15.11
N THR A 184 6.06 5.62 16.15
CA THR A 184 6.48 5.32 17.54
C THR A 184 5.32 5.31 18.52
N ASP A 185 4.18 5.86 18.13
CA ASP A 185 2.99 6.01 18.97
C ASP A 185 1.69 5.74 18.20
N ALA A 186 0.67 5.28 18.93
CA ALA A 186 -0.64 4.97 18.37
C ALA A 186 -1.39 6.21 17.85
N GLY A 187 -1.14 7.39 18.42
CA GLY A 187 -1.77 8.64 18.00
C GLY A 187 -1.45 8.98 16.54
N THR A 188 -0.17 8.86 16.17
CA THR A 188 0.31 9.03 14.79
C THR A 188 -0.34 8.00 13.85
N VAL A 189 -0.45 6.74 14.27
CA VAL A 189 -1.11 5.69 13.46
C VAL A 189 -2.58 6.02 13.21
N LEU A 190 -3.32 6.38 14.26
CA LEU A 190 -4.73 6.70 14.15
C LEU A 190 -4.96 7.95 13.30
N ASP A 191 -4.12 8.98 13.43
CA ASP A 191 -4.21 10.16 12.57
C ASP A 191 -4.01 9.80 11.08
N MET A 192 -3.01 8.97 10.77
CA MET A 192 -2.81 8.47 9.41
C MET A 192 -4.00 7.67 8.88
N PHE A 193 -4.55 6.76 9.69
CA PHE A 193 -5.62 5.86 9.27
C PHE A 193 -6.95 6.63 9.07
N MET A 194 -7.25 7.61 9.93
CA MET A 194 -8.44 8.45 9.82
C MET A 194 -8.45 9.33 8.56
N ARG A 195 -7.27 9.68 8.04
CA ARG A 195 -7.08 10.51 6.83
C ARG A 195 -6.94 9.72 5.54
N SER A 196 -6.80 8.40 5.63
CA SER A 196 -6.47 7.56 4.48
C SER A 196 -7.72 7.12 3.72
N GLU A 197 -7.79 7.46 2.43
CA GLU A 197 -8.82 6.94 1.53
C GLU A 197 -8.71 5.41 1.42
N ARG A 198 -7.47 4.90 1.44
CA ARG A 198 -7.20 3.47 1.37
C ARG A 198 -7.83 2.73 2.56
N ILE A 199 -7.60 3.23 3.76
CA ILE A 199 -8.19 2.62 4.97
C ILE A 199 -9.71 2.79 4.98
N PHE A 200 -10.22 3.96 4.58
CA PHE A 200 -11.66 4.18 4.45
C PHE A 200 -12.35 3.14 3.57
N GLN A 201 -11.82 2.89 2.36
CA GLN A 201 -12.41 1.92 1.43
C GLN A 201 -12.37 0.49 1.98
N ASP A 202 -11.33 0.12 2.71
CA ASP A 202 -11.20 -1.23 3.30
C ASP A 202 -12.16 -1.42 4.47
N MET A 203 -12.26 -0.43 5.36
CA MET A 203 -13.22 -0.46 6.46
C MET A 203 -14.66 -0.44 5.95
N LEU A 204 -14.93 0.26 4.85
CA LEU A 204 -16.22 0.22 4.19
C LEU A 204 -16.54 -1.19 3.67
N LEU A 205 -15.59 -1.86 3.01
CA LEU A 205 -15.77 -3.24 2.54
C LEU A 205 -15.95 -4.23 3.71
N ALA A 206 -15.12 -4.12 4.74
CA ALA A 206 -15.14 -5.02 5.89
C ALA A 206 -16.44 -4.89 6.70
N THR A 207 -16.91 -3.66 6.95
CA THR A 207 -18.12 -3.42 7.75
C THR A 207 -19.41 -3.88 7.06
N GLU A 208 -19.41 -4.03 5.74
CA GLU A 208 -20.57 -4.58 5.03
C GLU A 208 -20.77 -6.09 5.22
N LYS A 209 -19.69 -6.82 5.53
CA LYS A 209 -19.71 -8.26 5.81
C LYS A 209 -19.57 -8.52 7.30
N LYS A 210 -20.56 -8.05 8.07
CA LYS A 210 -20.55 -8.12 9.54
C LYS A 210 -20.29 -9.54 10.09
N ASP A 211 -20.78 -10.57 9.41
CA ASP A 211 -20.58 -11.98 9.77
C ASP A 211 -19.14 -12.48 9.55
N ARG A 212 -18.38 -11.81 8.66
CA ARG A 212 -16.98 -12.11 8.36
C ARG A 212 -16.00 -11.07 8.92
N PHE A 213 -16.51 -10.05 9.61
CA PHE A 213 -15.69 -8.93 10.07
C PHE A 213 -14.58 -9.43 11.01
N HIS A 214 -13.34 -9.30 10.54
CA HIS A 214 -12.14 -9.65 11.28
C HIS A 214 -10.99 -8.79 10.76
N GLU A 215 -10.83 -7.64 11.40
CA GLU A 215 -9.82 -6.64 11.03
C GLU A 215 -8.89 -6.39 12.23
N ASN A 216 -7.63 -6.15 11.92
CA ASN A 216 -6.61 -5.85 12.90
C ASN A 216 -5.75 -4.69 12.42
N PHE A 217 -5.22 -3.93 13.39
CA PHE A 217 -3.93 -3.30 13.21
C PHE A 217 -2.88 -4.40 13.16
N VAL A 218 -2.22 -4.51 12.02
CA VAL A 218 -1.08 -5.40 11.78
C VAL A 218 0.17 -4.60 12.08
N ILE A 219 0.84 -4.94 13.18
CA ILE A 219 1.96 -4.19 13.72
C ILE A 219 3.23 -5.01 13.47
N ARG A 220 4.23 -4.38 12.84
CA ARG A 220 5.52 -4.97 12.51
C ARG A 220 6.64 -4.06 12.99
N GLN A 221 7.83 -4.61 13.22
CA GLN A 221 9.03 -3.78 13.32
C GLN A 221 9.22 -3.02 11.99
N TYR A 222 9.53 -1.72 12.07
CA TYR A 222 9.86 -0.96 10.88
C TYR A 222 11.23 -1.42 10.34
N HIS A 223 11.24 -1.91 9.11
CA HIS A 223 12.46 -2.22 8.37
C HIS A 223 12.60 -1.28 7.18
N HIS A 224 13.81 -0.78 6.97
CA HIS A 224 14.10 -0.02 5.76
C HIS A 224 14.13 -0.96 4.55
N ILE A 225 13.34 -0.63 3.54
CA ILE A 225 13.32 -1.29 2.24
C ILE A 225 13.59 -0.19 1.22
N ASP A 226 14.59 -0.42 0.38
CA ASP A 226 14.90 0.52 -0.68
C ASP A 226 13.72 0.57 -1.68
N VAL A 227 13.34 1.77 -2.11
CA VAL A 227 12.12 1.97 -2.91
C VAL A 227 12.12 1.24 -4.27
N ASP A 228 13.28 0.86 -4.79
CA ASP A 228 13.42 0.07 -6.03
C ASP A 228 13.58 -1.44 -5.79
N MET A 229 13.56 -1.89 -4.53
CA MET A 229 13.70 -3.30 -4.12
C MET A 229 12.39 -3.93 -3.66
N GLU A 230 11.25 -3.34 -4.00
CA GLU A 230 9.93 -3.96 -3.91
C GLU A 230 9.46 -4.46 -5.28
N PHE A 231 8.85 -5.65 -5.30
CA PHE A 231 8.41 -6.33 -6.51
C PHE A 231 7.00 -6.88 -6.35
N ARG A 232 6.20 -6.81 -7.42
CA ARG A 232 4.87 -7.42 -7.49
C ARG A 232 4.90 -8.64 -8.38
N GLY A 233 4.60 -9.79 -7.80
CA GLY A 233 4.46 -11.08 -8.46
C GLY A 233 3.00 -11.43 -8.72
N PHE A 234 2.74 -12.04 -9.88
CA PHE A 234 1.43 -12.58 -10.24
C PHE A 234 1.51 -14.09 -10.19
N VAL A 235 0.65 -14.70 -9.38
CA VAL A 235 0.56 -16.15 -9.23
C VAL A 235 -0.77 -16.60 -9.80
N PHE A 236 -0.70 -17.54 -10.74
CA PHE A 236 -1.89 -18.16 -11.32
C PHE A 236 -1.67 -19.66 -11.43
N ASN A 237 -2.65 -20.44 -11.00
CA ASN A 237 -2.56 -21.89 -10.86
C ASN A 237 -1.27 -22.33 -10.16
N ASN A 238 -0.95 -21.68 -9.02
CA ASN A 238 0.26 -21.95 -8.22
C ASN A 238 1.60 -21.66 -8.90
N ARG A 239 1.61 -21.09 -10.12
CA ARG A 239 2.83 -20.68 -10.83
C ARG A 239 3.01 -19.18 -10.74
N LEU A 240 4.21 -18.71 -10.43
CA LEU A 240 4.58 -17.30 -10.56
C LEU A 240 4.76 -17.00 -12.06
N THR A 241 3.81 -16.29 -12.66
CA THR A 241 3.68 -16.09 -14.12
C THR A 241 4.29 -14.78 -14.61
N ALA A 242 4.24 -13.75 -13.76
CA ALA A 242 4.78 -12.44 -14.08
C ALA A 242 5.35 -11.75 -12.83
N LEU A 243 6.31 -10.86 -13.07
CA LEU A 243 6.96 -10.05 -12.05
C LEU A 243 7.08 -8.60 -12.53
N SER A 244 6.87 -7.64 -11.65
CA SER A 244 7.01 -6.21 -11.93
C SER A 244 7.84 -5.54 -10.84
N GLN A 245 8.65 -4.54 -11.20
CA GLN A 245 9.04 -3.49 -10.25
C GLN A 245 7.77 -2.89 -9.62
N TYR A 246 7.70 -2.80 -8.30
CA TYR A 246 6.54 -2.25 -7.61
C TYR A 246 6.44 -0.73 -7.83
N ASN A 247 7.48 0.02 -7.45
CA ASN A 247 7.56 1.46 -7.66
C ASN A 247 7.99 1.79 -9.09
N TYR A 248 7.10 1.57 -10.05
CA TYR A 248 7.40 1.73 -11.48
C TYR A 248 7.47 3.18 -11.97
N LEU A 249 7.22 4.18 -11.10
CA LEU A 249 7.42 5.59 -11.43
C LEU A 249 8.91 5.97 -11.49
N ILE A 250 9.77 5.21 -10.81
CA ILE A 250 11.20 5.45 -10.78
C ILE A 250 11.95 4.48 -11.69
N TYR A 251 13.02 4.99 -12.28
CA TYR A 251 14.08 4.26 -12.94
C TYR A 251 15.22 4.01 -11.95
N SER A 252 15.60 2.76 -11.80
CA SER A 252 16.79 2.37 -11.03
C SER A 252 17.84 1.75 -11.94
N LYS A 253 18.97 2.44 -12.09
CA LYS A 253 20.12 1.95 -12.85
C LYS A 253 20.69 0.65 -12.26
N ARG A 254 20.70 0.52 -10.93
CA ARG A 254 21.19 -0.71 -10.27
C ARG A 254 20.25 -1.87 -10.53
N LEU A 255 18.94 -1.65 -10.46
CA LEU A 255 17.96 -2.70 -10.68
C LEU A 255 17.99 -3.23 -12.11
N VAL A 256 18.09 -2.34 -13.11
CA VAL A 256 18.21 -2.76 -14.52
C VAL A 256 19.46 -3.62 -14.76
N LYS A 257 20.59 -3.28 -14.11
CA LYS A 257 21.82 -4.10 -14.20
C LYS A 257 21.68 -5.47 -13.54
N GLN A 258 20.84 -5.58 -12.52
CA GLN A 258 20.66 -6.79 -11.71
C GLN A 258 19.40 -7.58 -12.09
N LYS A 259 18.72 -7.21 -13.18
CA LYS A 259 17.41 -7.78 -13.56
C LYS A 259 17.38 -9.31 -13.53
N GLU A 260 18.31 -9.96 -14.23
CA GLU A 260 18.35 -11.43 -14.32
C GLU A 260 18.66 -12.08 -12.96
N HIS A 261 19.50 -11.43 -12.15
CA HIS A 261 19.82 -11.92 -10.81
C HIS A 261 18.59 -11.86 -9.89
N VAL A 262 17.90 -10.73 -9.85
CA VAL A 262 16.67 -10.53 -9.07
C VAL A 262 15.57 -11.50 -9.53
N LEU A 263 15.44 -11.68 -10.84
CA LEU A 263 14.49 -12.63 -11.44
C LEU A 263 14.70 -14.04 -10.90
N ASN A 264 15.94 -14.54 -10.99
CA ASN A 264 16.29 -15.88 -10.53
C ASN A 264 16.09 -16.02 -9.02
N LEU A 265 16.54 -15.03 -8.24
CA LEU A 265 16.41 -15.02 -6.80
C LEU A 265 14.94 -15.11 -6.33
N ILE A 266 14.05 -14.27 -6.86
CA ILE A 266 12.63 -14.28 -6.48
C ILE A 266 11.95 -15.56 -6.96
N THR A 267 12.28 -16.03 -8.16
CA THR A 267 11.71 -17.28 -8.70
C THR A 267 12.10 -18.49 -7.86
N GLU A 268 13.37 -18.57 -7.47
CA GLU A 268 13.88 -19.64 -6.61
C GLU A 268 13.23 -19.59 -5.23
N PHE A 269 13.22 -18.42 -4.60
CA PHE A 269 12.58 -18.22 -3.30
C PHE A 269 11.08 -18.56 -3.32
N TYR A 270 10.35 -18.14 -4.36
CA TYR A 270 8.94 -18.49 -4.48
C TYR A 270 8.76 -20.02 -4.57
N ASN A 271 9.53 -20.69 -5.43
CA ASN A 271 9.37 -22.13 -5.66
C ASN A 271 9.83 -22.99 -4.49
N GLN A 272 10.86 -22.57 -3.76
CA GLN A 272 11.46 -23.34 -2.67
C GLN A 272 10.85 -23.00 -1.32
N GLU A 273 10.53 -21.73 -1.07
CA GLU A 273 10.11 -21.27 0.25
C GLU A 273 8.61 -20.94 0.33
N VAL A 274 8.04 -20.25 -0.65
CA VAL A 274 6.64 -19.79 -0.56
C VAL A 274 5.67 -20.89 -0.99
N LEU A 275 5.84 -21.41 -2.21
CA LEU A 275 4.90 -22.32 -2.85
C LEU A 275 4.66 -23.62 -2.06
N PRO A 276 5.68 -24.31 -1.51
CA PRO A 276 5.45 -25.55 -0.77
C PRO A 276 4.62 -25.32 0.50
N ARG A 277 4.81 -24.18 1.17
CA ARG A 277 4.07 -23.79 2.39
C ARG A 277 2.60 -23.51 2.05
N LEU A 278 2.35 -22.70 1.02
CA LEU A 278 0.99 -22.40 0.54
C LEU A 278 0.24 -23.65 0.07
N LYS A 279 0.90 -24.54 -0.70
CA LYS A 279 0.31 -25.81 -1.14
C LYS A 279 -0.05 -26.71 0.04
N THR A 280 0.83 -26.82 1.03
CA THR A 280 0.61 -27.63 2.24
C THR A 280 -0.60 -27.12 3.03
N ALA A 281 -0.72 -25.79 3.15
CA ALA A 281 -1.84 -25.13 3.80
C ALA A 281 -3.13 -25.11 2.96
N LYS A 282 -3.09 -25.59 1.70
CA LYS A 282 -4.19 -25.49 0.73
C LYS A 282 -4.70 -24.07 0.53
N PHE A 283 -3.77 -23.11 0.54
CA PHE A 283 -4.08 -21.71 0.23
C PHE A 283 -4.55 -21.56 -1.22
N GLU A 284 -5.17 -20.41 -1.53
CA GLU A 284 -5.62 -20.06 -2.87
C GLU A 284 -4.51 -20.19 -3.91
N LYS A 285 -4.87 -20.61 -5.13
CA LYS A 285 -3.90 -20.87 -6.21
C LYS A 285 -3.60 -19.64 -7.05
N ASP A 286 -4.49 -18.66 -6.99
CA ASP A 286 -4.48 -17.45 -7.82
C ASP A 286 -4.44 -16.24 -6.89
N PHE A 287 -3.30 -15.55 -6.84
CA PHE A 287 -3.10 -14.38 -5.99
C PHE A 287 -1.98 -13.50 -6.53
N ILE A 288 -1.87 -12.31 -5.98
CA ILE A 288 -0.76 -11.39 -6.22
C ILE A 288 0.06 -11.36 -4.96
N ILE A 289 1.38 -11.36 -5.09
CA ILE A 289 2.30 -11.41 -3.96
C ILE A 289 3.35 -10.33 -4.13
N ASP A 290 3.50 -9.49 -3.11
CA ASP A 290 4.53 -8.47 -3.08
C ASP A 290 5.75 -8.98 -2.31
N PHE A 291 6.92 -8.80 -2.91
CA PHE A 291 8.21 -9.19 -2.34
C PHE A 291 9.05 -7.95 -2.06
N ALA A 292 9.94 -8.04 -1.06
CA ALA A 292 11.04 -7.09 -0.89
C ALA A 292 12.39 -7.80 -0.81
N LEU A 293 13.39 -7.16 -1.40
CA LEU A 293 14.80 -7.54 -1.25
C LEU A 293 15.47 -6.59 -0.25
N THR A 294 15.99 -7.14 0.86
CA THR A 294 16.74 -6.39 1.88
C THR A 294 18.19 -6.86 1.93
N ASP A 295 18.99 -6.23 2.80
CA ASP A 295 20.39 -6.63 3.06
C ASP A 295 21.24 -6.68 1.79
N GLU A 296 21.11 -5.65 0.94
CA GLU A 296 21.79 -5.56 -0.37
C GLU A 296 21.42 -6.70 -1.33
N GLY A 297 20.18 -7.18 -1.27
CA GLY A 297 19.68 -8.27 -2.12
C GLY A 297 19.97 -9.67 -1.62
N LYS A 298 20.40 -9.82 -0.36
CA LYS A 298 20.72 -11.12 0.26
C LYS A 298 19.51 -11.80 0.88
N ARG A 299 18.47 -11.04 1.23
CA ARG A 299 17.29 -11.57 1.91
C ARG A 299 16.02 -11.14 1.19
N ILE A 300 15.11 -12.10 0.99
CA ILE A 300 13.82 -11.89 0.34
C ILE A 300 12.72 -12.08 1.38
N TRP A 301 11.74 -11.20 1.33
CA TRP A 301 10.59 -11.22 2.22
C TRP A 301 9.30 -11.16 1.42
N VAL A 302 8.29 -11.90 1.89
CA VAL A 302 6.90 -11.69 1.50
C VAL A 302 6.34 -10.51 2.29
N ILE A 303 5.81 -9.52 1.59
CA ILE A 303 5.30 -8.28 2.16
C ILE A 303 3.79 -8.34 2.34
N GLU A 304 3.11 -8.74 1.27
CA GLU A 304 1.66 -8.72 1.15
C GLU A 304 1.18 -9.78 0.16
N ILE A 305 0.02 -10.38 0.42
CA ILE A 305 -0.74 -11.14 -0.57
C ILE A 305 -2.02 -10.34 -0.86
N ASN A 306 -2.30 -10.17 -2.14
CA ASN A 306 -3.43 -9.42 -2.68
C ASN A 306 -4.26 -10.35 -3.58
N PRO A 307 -5.54 -10.06 -3.79
CA PRO A 307 -6.37 -10.93 -4.61
C PRO A 307 -6.03 -10.77 -6.09
N PHE A 308 -6.10 -11.86 -6.85
CA PHE A 308 -5.87 -11.87 -8.30
C PHE A 308 -7.07 -11.28 -9.06
N MET A 309 -7.18 -9.96 -9.05
CA MET A 309 -8.31 -9.24 -9.63
C MET A 309 -7.88 -7.90 -10.25
N GLU A 310 -8.66 -7.42 -11.22
CA GLU A 310 -8.41 -6.17 -11.96
C GLU A 310 -8.44 -4.91 -11.10
N THR A 311 -8.99 -5.04 -9.89
CA THR A 311 -9.02 -4.01 -8.85
C THR A 311 -7.69 -3.85 -8.14
N THR A 312 -6.80 -4.85 -8.18
CA THR A 312 -5.44 -4.77 -7.65
C THR A 312 -4.52 -4.13 -8.69
N ASP A 313 -3.64 -3.21 -8.31
CA ASP A 313 -2.71 -2.58 -9.24
C ASP A 313 -1.89 -3.61 -10.04
N GLY A 314 -1.89 -3.48 -11.37
CA GLY A 314 -1.07 -4.31 -12.26
C GLY A 314 0.41 -3.89 -12.31
N ALA A 315 0.78 -2.76 -11.68
CA ALA A 315 2.09 -2.14 -11.78
C ALA A 315 2.49 -1.87 -13.24
N LEU A 316 3.47 -2.59 -13.79
CA LEU A 316 3.88 -2.48 -15.20
C LEU A 316 3.06 -3.36 -16.17
N PHE A 317 1.97 -3.98 -15.70
CA PHE A 317 1.05 -4.77 -16.51
C PHE A 317 -0.35 -4.15 -16.56
N ASP A 318 -1.00 -4.28 -17.71
CA ASP A 318 -2.39 -3.88 -17.91
C ASP A 318 -3.31 -5.11 -17.89
N TRP A 319 -4.15 -5.22 -16.86
CA TRP A 319 -5.10 -6.34 -16.70
C TRP A 319 -5.93 -6.65 -17.94
N ASN A 320 -6.39 -5.64 -18.66
CA ASN A 320 -7.30 -5.84 -19.80
C ASN A 320 -6.56 -6.30 -21.04
N LYS A 321 -5.34 -5.77 -21.25
CA LYS A 321 -4.56 -6.04 -22.46
C LYS A 321 -3.64 -7.24 -22.33
N GLU A 322 -3.27 -7.60 -21.11
CA GLU A 322 -2.16 -8.50 -20.82
C GLU A 322 -2.56 -9.64 -19.88
N ARG A 323 -3.86 -9.88 -19.74
CA ARG A 323 -4.41 -10.97 -18.92
C ARG A 323 -3.77 -12.32 -19.21
N SER A 324 -3.52 -12.64 -20.47
CA SER A 324 -2.85 -13.88 -20.87
C SER A 324 -1.43 -14.00 -20.31
N ILE A 325 -0.71 -12.90 -20.11
CA ILE A 325 0.61 -12.93 -19.46
C ILE A 325 0.44 -13.22 -17.96
N LEU A 326 -0.51 -12.55 -17.31
CA LEU A 326 -0.77 -12.69 -15.88
C LEU A 326 -1.29 -14.09 -15.51
N GLU A 327 -2.09 -14.71 -16.39
CA GLU A 327 -2.61 -16.07 -16.21
C GLU A 327 -1.63 -17.14 -16.75
N GLY A 328 -0.46 -16.72 -17.24
CA GLY A 328 0.57 -17.63 -17.73
C GLY A 328 0.14 -18.40 -18.98
N GLY A 329 -0.19 -17.68 -20.05
CA GLY A 329 -0.50 -18.21 -21.38
C GLY A 329 0.66 -19.01 -21.99
N GLU A 330 0.77 -19.04 -23.32
CA GLU A 330 1.70 -19.96 -24.03
C GLU A 330 3.20 -19.80 -23.71
N ALA A 331 3.59 -18.79 -22.92
CA ALA A 331 4.95 -18.67 -22.42
C ALA A 331 5.22 -19.68 -21.29
N GLU A 332 6.25 -20.52 -21.48
CA GLU A 332 6.79 -21.36 -20.42
C GLU A 332 7.49 -20.51 -19.34
N ASP A 333 8.15 -19.43 -19.75
CA ASP A 333 8.96 -18.56 -18.89
C ASP A 333 8.16 -17.39 -18.27
N MET A 334 8.55 -17.02 -17.05
CA MET A 334 8.01 -15.87 -16.34
C MET A 334 8.39 -14.54 -17.00
N THR A 335 7.42 -13.62 -17.16
CA THR A 335 7.68 -12.28 -17.69
C THR A 335 8.07 -11.29 -16.59
N PHE A 336 9.29 -10.74 -16.63
CA PHE A 336 9.73 -9.70 -15.68
C PHE A 336 9.88 -8.30 -16.31
N ARG A 337 9.15 -7.32 -15.76
CA ARG A 337 9.18 -5.91 -16.20
C ARG A 337 9.77 -4.97 -15.16
N LEU A 338 10.59 -4.05 -15.66
CA LEU A 338 11.21 -2.95 -14.92
C LEU A 338 11.01 -1.65 -15.71
N THR A 339 11.04 -0.52 -15.01
CA THR A 339 11.24 0.77 -15.68
C THR A 339 12.69 0.84 -16.16
N THR A 340 12.89 0.78 -17.48
CA THR A 340 14.23 0.63 -18.10
C THR A 340 14.96 1.94 -18.36
N ARG A 341 14.26 3.07 -18.23
CA ARG A 341 14.79 4.44 -18.36
C ARG A 341 13.89 5.41 -17.59
N PRO A 342 14.38 6.60 -17.20
CA PRO A 342 13.53 7.64 -16.64
C PRO A 342 12.32 7.91 -17.55
N LYS A 343 11.15 8.16 -16.96
CA LYS A 343 9.92 8.48 -17.68
C LYS A 343 9.70 10.00 -17.60
N PRO A 344 10.00 10.78 -18.66
CA PRO A 344 9.73 12.21 -18.66
C PRO A 344 8.25 12.47 -18.39
N GLY A 345 7.96 13.39 -17.47
CA GLY A 345 6.60 13.71 -17.05
C GLY A 345 5.99 12.70 -16.08
N ALA A 346 6.74 11.78 -15.50
CA ALA A 346 6.25 10.87 -14.45
C ALA A 346 5.59 11.60 -13.26
N LYS A 347 5.96 12.85 -12.98
CA LYS A 347 5.30 13.70 -11.98
C LYS A 347 3.81 13.86 -12.21
N VAL A 348 3.33 13.84 -13.46
CA VAL A 348 1.88 13.97 -13.73
C VAL A 348 1.07 12.77 -13.23
N MET A 349 1.75 11.66 -12.94
CA MET A 349 1.17 10.45 -12.38
C MET A 349 1.13 10.46 -10.86
N LEU A 350 1.72 11.48 -10.21
CA LEU A 350 1.66 11.64 -8.77
C LEU A 350 0.33 12.28 -8.34
N PRO A 351 -0.16 11.96 -7.12
CA PRO A 351 -1.27 12.67 -6.50
C PRO A 351 -1.05 14.19 -6.48
N VAL A 352 -2.13 14.97 -6.51
CA VAL A 352 -2.09 16.44 -6.52
C VAL A 352 -1.24 16.98 -5.37
N GLY A 353 -1.45 16.52 -4.13
CA GLY A 353 -0.66 16.96 -2.97
C GLY A 353 0.84 16.69 -3.11
N ALA A 354 1.22 15.53 -3.66
CA ALA A 354 2.62 15.23 -3.97
C ALA A 354 3.20 16.19 -5.02
N ARG A 355 2.44 16.52 -6.08
CA ARG A 355 2.87 17.48 -7.10
C ARG A 355 3.04 18.89 -6.52
N GLN A 356 2.13 19.34 -5.65
CA GLN A 356 2.22 20.64 -4.98
C GLN A 356 3.48 20.73 -4.11
N LEU A 357 3.76 19.68 -3.32
CA LEU A 357 4.96 19.61 -2.49
C LEU A 357 6.26 19.72 -3.33
N LEU A 358 6.33 19.05 -4.49
CA LEU A 358 7.46 19.15 -5.40
C LEU A 358 7.60 20.56 -6.03
N GLN A 359 6.48 21.25 -6.27
CA GLN A 359 6.48 22.60 -6.83
C GLN A 359 6.97 23.64 -5.81
N GLU A 360 6.44 23.60 -4.58
CA GLU A 360 6.82 24.53 -3.51
C GLU A 360 8.31 24.45 -3.13
N THR A 361 8.85 23.23 -3.15
CA THR A 361 10.25 22.98 -2.80
C THR A 361 11.20 23.42 -3.92
N SER A 362 10.77 23.32 -5.18
CA SER A 362 11.55 23.83 -6.32
C SER A 362 11.68 25.36 -6.30
N SER A 363 10.65 26.09 -5.84
CA SER A 363 10.66 27.56 -5.74
C SER A 363 11.56 28.09 -4.61
N THR A 364 11.76 27.30 -3.54
CA THR A 364 12.56 27.70 -2.37
C THR A 364 14.06 27.45 -2.56
N SER A 365 14.46 26.57 -3.47
CA SER A 365 15.88 26.35 -3.84
C SER A 365 16.46 27.41 -4.80
N SER A 366 15.65 28.40 -5.20
CA SER A 366 16.02 29.44 -6.18
C SER A 366 16.55 30.73 -5.54
N VAL A 367 16.77 30.75 -4.22
CA VAL A 367 17.19 31.92 -3.43
C VAL A 367 18.54 31.69 -2.78
#